data_AF-A0A924W0F6-F1
#
_entry.id   AF-A0A924W0F6-F1
#
_cell.length_a   1.000
_cell.length_b   1.000
_cell.length_c   1.000
_cell.angle_alpha   90.00
_cell.angle_beta   90.00
_cell.angle_gamma   90.00
#
_symmetry.space_group_name_H-M   'P 1'
#
loop_
_entity.id
_entity.type
_entity.pdbx_description
1 polymer ?
#
loop_
_entity_poly.entity_id
_entity_poly.type
_entity_poly.pdbx_seq_one_letter_code
_entity_poly.pdbx_strand_id
1 'polypeptide(L)'
;MTIATPPGITKPPYAFAQDDQALLNEVEHGAFLYLWHECSPTTGMVHDRTSAKLVSIAGVGFQLAALPVGVKRGWITPDQAHQRATLIISSLASNPSNRKAGLFYHFLDDQTAGPYKEAYESVVSTIDSAILFCGIIVASEYFGGE
;
A
#
# COMPACT_ATOMS: atom_id res chain seq x y z
N MET A 1 19.07 2.73 -2.21
CA MET A 1 20.04 1.90 -2.97
C MET A 1 19.48 1.66 -4.36
N THR A 2 19.88 2.42 -5.37
CA THR A 2 19.48 2.20 -6.77
C THR A 2 20.45 1.22 -7.41
N ILE A 3 19.96 0.13 -7.99
CA ILE A 3 20.79 -0.77 -8.80
C ILE A 3 21.14 -0.02 -10.08
N ALA A 4 22.35 0.55 -10.13
CA ALA A 4 22.87 1.16 -11.33
C ALA A 4 23.23 0.07 -12.35
N THR A 5 22.93 0.32 -13.62
CA THR A 5 23.37 -0.55 -14.71
C THR A 5 24.91 -0.55 -14.76
N PRO A 6 25.58 -1.73 -14.78
CA PRO A 6 27.02 -1.80 -14.92
C PRO A 6 27.53 -1.03 -16.15
N PRO A 7 28.72 -0.42 -16.08
CA PRO A 7 29.32 0.27 -17.23
C PRO A 7 29.43 -0.66 -18.45
N GLY A 8 29.09 -0.16 -19.64
CA GLY A 8 29.25 -0.90 -20.90
C GLY A 8 28.05 -1.74 -21.33
N ILE A 9 26.99 -1.84 -20.52
CA ILE A 9 25.72 -2.43 -20.99
C ILE A 9 24.94 -1.38 -21.77
N THR A 10 24.84 -1.57 -23.09
CA THR A 10 23.89 -0.84 -23.93
C THR A 10 22.48 -1.28 -23.55
N LYS A 11 21.73 -0.38 -22.90
CA LYS A 11 20.29 -0.58 -22.77
C LYS A 11 19.71 -0.64 -24.19
N PRO A 12 18.81 -1.61 -24.49
CA PRO A 12 18.02 -1.53 -25.70
C PRO A 12 17.36 -0.15 -25.74
N PRO A 13 17.31 0.54 -26.89
CA PRO A 13 16.63 1.81 -27.01
C PRO A 13 15.12 1.57 -26.95
N TYR A 14 14.61 1.28 -25.76
CA TYR A 14 13.19 1.31 -25.51
C TYR A 14 12.84 2.72 -25.07
N ALA A 15 12.43 3.53 -26.04
CA ALA A 15 11.79 4.80 -25.80
C ALA A 15 10.27 4.57 -25.95
N PHE A 16 9.52 4.79 -24.88
CA PHE A 16 8.07 4.81 -24.95
C PHE A 16 7.63 5.93 -25.91
N ALA A 17 6.74 5.59 -26.85
CA ALA A 17 6.05 6.60 -27.63
C ALA A 17 5.19 7.48 -26.71
N GLN A 18 4.74 8.63 -27.21
CA GLN A 18 3.87 9.51 -26.44
C GLN A 18 2.57 8.78 -26.02
N ASP A 19 2.02 7.95 -26.89
CA ASP A 19 0.81 7.17 -26.60
C ASP A 19 1.07 6.09 -25.55
N ASP A 20 2.25 5.44 -25.56
CA ASP A 20 2.63 4.50 -24.52
C ASP A 20 2.73 5.20 -23.15
N GLN A 21 3.32 6.40 -23.11
CA GLN A 21 3.41 7.18 -21.88
C GLN A 21 2.04 7.61 -21.38
N ALA A 22 1.13 8.00 -22.28
CA ALA A 22 -0.24 8.35 -21.93
C ALA A 22 -0.96 7.14 -21.32
N LEU A 23 -0.86 5.97 -21.96
CA LEU A 23 -1.44 4.72 -21.47
C LEU A 23 -0.87 4.33 -20.10
N LEU A 24 0.45 4.39 -19.92
CA LEU A 24 1.08 4.06 -18.63
C LEU A 24 0.64 4.99 -17.52
N ASN A 25 0.55 6.30 -17.79
CA ASN A 25 0.05 7.26 -16.81
C ASN A 25 -1.42 6.99 -16.44
N GLU A 26 -2.26 6.63 -17.42
CA GLU A 26 -3.66 6.29 -17.17
C GLU A 26 -3.80 5.03 -16.32
N VAL A 27 -3.06 3.98 -16.64
CA VAL A 27 -3.07 2.72 -15.88
C VAL A 27 -2.53 2.93 -14.46
N GLU A 28 -1.44 3.66 -14.29
CA GLU A 28 -0.86 3.97 -12.97
C GLU A 28 -1.83 4.81 -12.12
N HIS A 29 -2.44 5.84 -12.71
CA HIS A 29 -3.41 6.68 -12.01
C HIS A 29 -4.67 5.88 -11.65
N GLY A 30 -5.19 5.05 -12.55
CA GLY A 30 -6.33 4.16 -12.27
C GLY A 30 -6.05 3.19 -11.13
N ALA A 31 -4.87 2.58 -11.09
CA ALA A 31 -4.44 1.72 -9.98
C ALA A 31 -4.32 2.50 -8.66
N PHE A 32 -3.76 3.71 -8.71
CA PHE A 32 -3.69 4.58 -7.54
C PHE A 32 -5.07 4.96 -7.01
N LEU A 33 -6.03 5.29 -7.88
CA LEU A 33 -7.38 5.67 -7.50
C LEU A 33 -8.08 4.56 -6.70
N TYR A 34 -7.84 3.29 -7.02
CA TYR A 34 -8.31 2.17 -6.21
C TYR A 34 -7.73 2.23 -4.79
N LEU A 35 -6.40 2.34 -4.66
CA LEU A 35 -5.70 2.41 -3.37
C LEU A 35 -6.05 3.67 -2.55
N TRP A 36 -6.58 4.70 -3.21
CA TRP A 36 -6.97 5.97 -2.59
C TRP A 36 -8.44 6.00 -2.15
N HIS A 37 -9.35 5.52 -3.01
CA HIS A 37 -10.79 5.64 -2.83
C HIS A 37 -11.46 4.40 -2.23
N GLU A 38 -11.03 3.19 -2.58
CA GLU A 38 -11.66 1.94 -2.12
C GLU A 38 -11.13 1.54 -0.74
N CYS A 39 -11.36 2.41 0.24
CA CYS A 39 -10.79 2.31 1.57
C CYS A 39 -11.85 2.43 2.65
N SER A 40 -11.60 1.80 3.79
CA SER A 40 -12.40 2.03 4.98
C SER A 40 -12.24 3.49 5.46
N PRO A 41 -13.34 4.22 5.71
CA PRO A 41 -13.26 5.56 6.30
C PRO A 41 -12.76 5.51 7.76
N THR A 42 -12.91 4.36 8.42
CA THR A 42 -12.57 4.18 9.83
C THR A 42 -11.08 3.90 10.02
N THR A 43 -10.51 3.02 9.20
CA THR A 43 -9.12 2.59 9.34
C THR A 43 -8.18 3.13 8.26
N GLY A 44 -8.73 3.75 7.21
CA GLY A 44 -7.97 4.22 6.04
C GLY A 44 -7.45 3.11 5.13
N MET A 45 -7.55 1.84 5.56
CA MET A 45 -7.02 0.67 4.85
C MET A 45 -7.83 0.36 3.60
N VAL A 46 -7.14 0.05 2.51
CA VAL A 46 -7.75 -0.36 1.24
C VAL A 46 -8.48 -1.71 1.38
N HIS A 47 -9.65 -1.82 0.77
CA HIS A 47 -10.38 -3.09 0.66
C HIS A 47 -9.65 -4.04 -0.29
N ASP A 48 -9.66 -5.33 0.03
CA ASP A 48 -9.04 -6.38 -0.79
C ASP A 48 -9.66 -6.47 -2.20
N ARG A 49 -10.97 -6.21 -2.28
CA ARG A 49 -11.76 -6.19 -3.52
C ARG A 49 -12.99 -5.31 -3.34
N THR A 50 -13.52 -4.75 -4.43
CA THR A 50 -14.72 -3.87 -4.39
C THR A 50 -16.00 -4.58 -3.94
N SER A 51 -16.05 -5.91 -4.04
CA SER A 51 -17.25 -6.71 -3.71
C SER A 51 -17.40 -7.03 -2.22
N ALA A 52 -16.43 -6.69 -1.37
CA ALA A 52 -16.48 -7.00 0.06
C ALA A 52 -15.76 -5.95 0.92
N LYS A 53 -16.21 -5.79 2.17
CA LYS A 53 -15.63 -4.87 3.16
C LYS A 53 -14.64 -5.62 4.06
N LEU A 54 -13.62 -6.18 3.44
CA LEU A 54 -12.50 -6.87 4.12
C LEU A 54 -11.17 -6.32 3.62
N VAL A 55 -10.14 -6.35 4.46
CA VAL A 55 -8.81 -5.79 4.16
C VAL A 55 -7.79 -6.91 4.09
N SER A 56 -6.98 -6.96 3.02
CA SER A 56 -5.74 -7.75 3.00
C SER A 56 -4.57 -6.88 3.40
N ILE A 57 -3.73 -7.36 4.32
CA ILE A 57 -2.59 -6.57 4.81
C ILE A 57 -1.48 -6.40 3.76
N ALA A 58 -1.40 -7.28 2.76
CA ALA A 58 -0.55 -7.06 1.59
C ALA A 58 -1.04 -5.86 0.75
N GLY A 59 -2.36 -5.76 0.54
CA GLY A 59 -2.99 -4.61 -0.12
C GLY A 59 -2.68 -3.30 0.60
N VAL A 60 -2.73 -3.30 1.93
CA VAL A 60 -2.34 -2.15 2.76
C VAL A 60 -0.86 -1.80 2.58
N GLY A 61 0.03 -2.78 2.47
CA GLY A 61 1.44 -2.56 2.13
C GLY A 61 1.61 -1.82 0.80
N PHE A 62 0.92 -2.26 -0.25
CA PHE A 62 0.93 -1.56 -1.54
C PHE A 62 0.32 -0.16 -1.46
N GLN A 63 -0.77 0.01 -0.71
CA GLN A 63 -1.39 1.30 -0.47
C GLN A 63 -0.41 2.29 0.15
N LEU A 64 0.29 1.91 1.22
CA LEU A 64 1.27 2.77 1.88
C LEU A 64 2.41 3.17 0.94
N ALA A 65 2.91 2.24 0.11
CA ALA A 65 3.93 2.54 -0.88
C ALA A 65 3.43 3.47 -2.02
N ALA A 66 2.14 3.42 -2.34
CA ALA A 66 1.54 4.25 -3.38
C ALA A 66 1.30 5.71 -2.95
N LEU A 67 1.24 6.00 -1.64
CA LEU A 67 1.03 7.35 -1.13
C LEU A 67 2.12 8.34 -1.60
N PRO A 68 3.44 8.05 -1.42
CA PRO A 68 4.51 8.86 -2.01
C PRO A 68 4.40 9.05 -3.54
N VAL A 69 3.96 8.03 -4.26
CA VAL A 69 3.78 8.09 -5.72
C VAL A 69 2.69 9.11 -6.07
N GLY A 70 1.53 9.03 -5.41
CA GLY A 70 0.44 9.99 -5.59
C GLY A 70 0.86 11.43 -5.31
N VAL A 71 1.69 11.65 -4.29
CA VAL A 71 2.25 12.99 -4.01
C VAL A 71 3.21 13.44 -5.12
N LYS A 72 4.16 12.58 -5.55
CA LYS A 72 5.14 12.94 -6.58
C LYS A 72 4.51 13.14 -7.96
N ARG A 73 3.39 12.49 -8.23
CA ARG A 73 2.57 12.65 -9.44
C ARG A 73 1.60 13.84 -9.36
N GLY A 74 1.42 14.44 -8.17
CA GLY A 74 0.51 15.57 -7.95
C GLY A 74 -0.97 15.18 -7.90
N TRP A 75 -1.30 13.90 -7.67
CA TRP A 75 -2.68 13.42 -7.56
C TRP A 75 -3.28 13.69 -6.18
N ILE A 76 -2.45 13.72 -5.15
CA ILE A 76 -2.83 14.09 -3.78
C ILE A 76 -1.77 15.01 -3.17
N THR A 77 -2.15 15.75 -2.13
CA THR A 77 -1.22 16.60 -1.38
C THR A 77 -0.37 15.79 -0.40
N PRO A 78 0.83 16.28 -0.01
CA PRO A 78 1.63 15.65 1.03
C PRO A 78 0.86 15.43 2.34
N ASP A 79 0.06 16.41 2.76
CA ASP A 79 -0.72 16.35 4.00
C ASP A 79 -1.78 15.26 3.96
N GLN A 80 -2.51 15.14 2.84
CA GLN A 80 -3.49 14.05 2.63
C GLN A 80 -2.83 12.68 2.71
N ALA A 81 -1.65 12.55 2.10
CA ALA A 81 -0.89 11.31 2.10
C ALA A 81 -0.39 10.95 3.51
N HIS A 82 0.18 11.92 4.23
CA HIS A 82 0.65 11.75 5.61
C HIS A 82 -0.49 11.36 6.54
N GLN A 83 -1.62 12.08 6.50
CA GLN A 83 -2.81 11.77 7.29
C GLN A 83 -3.31 10.35 7.05
N ARG A 84 -3.34 9.91 5.78
CA ARG A 84 -3.74 8.55 5.44
C ARG A 84 -2.78 7.50 6.01
N ALA A 85 -1.48 7.72 5.87
CA ALA A 85 -0.47 6.82 6.44
C ALA A 85 -0.61 6.74 7.97
N THR A 86 -0.69 7.87 8.66
CA THR A 86 -0.87 7.93 10.12
C THR A 86 -2.12 7.19 10.57
N LEU A 87 -3.25 7.35 9.87
CA LEU A 87 -4.50 6.65 10.20
C LEU A 87 -4.32 5.13 10.11
N ILE A 88 -3.77 4.63 9.00
CA ILE A 88 -3.52 3.20 8.78
C ILE A 88 -2.64 2.62 9.89
N ILE A 89 -1.49 3.27 10.16
CA ILE A 89 -0.53 2.80 11.17
C ILE A 89 -1.16 2.82 12.57
N SER A 90 -1.90 3.88 12.90
CA SER A 90 -2.58 4.00 14.19
C SER A 90 -3.65 2.92 14.37
N SER A 91 -4.43 2.63 13.33
CA SER A 91 -5.43 1.55 13.37
C SER A 91 -4.78 0.18 13.58
N LEU A 92 -3.71 -0.14 12.84
CA LEU A 92 -2.96 -1.39 13.01
C LEU A 92 -2.35 -1.50 14.42
N ALA A 93 -1.82 -0.41 14.96
CA ALA A 93 -1.23 -0.37 16.29
C ALA A 93 -2.28 -0.55 17.40
N SER A 94 -3.46 0.06 17.25
CA SER A 94 -4.54 0.07 18.26
C SER A 94 -5.14 -1.30 18.55
N ASN A 95 -5.02 -2.26 17.62
CA ASN A 95 -5.57 -3.60 17.80
C ASN A 95 -4.45 -4.67 17.84
N PRO A 96 -3.90 -5.02 19.01
CA PRO A 96 -2.84 -6.02 19.10
C PRO A 96 -3.26 -7.44 18.69
N SER A 97 -4.56 -7.73 18.61
CA SER A 97 -5.05 -9.06 18.21
C SER A 97 -4.87 -9.36 16.72
N ASN A 98 -4.52 -8.35 15.92
CA ASN A 98 -4.30 -8.47 14.48
C ASN A 98 -2.97 -9.11 14.09
N ARG A 99 -2.14 -9.46 15.08
CA ARG A 99 -0.82 -10.04 14.89
C ARG A 99 -0.48 -11.07 15.94
N LYS A 100 0.40 -11.99 15.59
CA LYS A 100 1.00 -13.00 16.47
C LYS A 100 2.49 -13.06 16.20
N ALA A 101 3.30 -13.00 17.26
CA ALA A 101 4.77 -12.97 17.16
C ALA A 101 5.30 -11.88 16.19
N GLY A 102 4.61 -10.72 16.16
CA GLY A 102 4.97 -9.59 15.28
C GLY A 102 4.49 -9.70 13.83
N LEU A 103 3.88 -10.82 13.43
CA LEU A 103 3.37 -11.03 12.08
C LEU A 103 1.84 -10.89 12.04
N PHE A 104 1.32 -10.27 10.99
CA PHE A 104 -0.10 -9.95 10.84
C PHE A 104 -0.90 -11.12 10.26
N TYR A 105 -2.18 -11.18 10.64
CA TYR A 105 -3.15 -12.03 9.94
C TYR A 105 -3.36 -11.53 8.50
N HIS A 106 -3.55 -12.45 7.56
CA HIS A 106 -3.77 -12.12 6.14
C HIS A 106 -4.92 -11.11 5.98
N PHE A 107 -6.08 -11.42 6.57
CA PHE A 107 -7.28 -10.60 6.48
C PHE A 107 -7.66 -9.94 7.79
N LEU A 108 -7.97 -8.65 7.71
CA LEU A 108 -8.46 -7.84 8.81
C LEU A 108 -9.85 -7.29 8.53
N ASP A 109 -10.59 -7.07 9.60
CA ASP A 109 -11.84 -6.34 9.60
C ASP A 109 -11.59 -4.85 9.41
N ASP A 110 -12.34 -4.23 8.50
CA ASP A 110 -12.08 -2.88 8.02
C ASP A 110 -12.48 -1.78 9.03
N GLN A 111 -13.24 -2.12 10.06
CA GLN A 111 -13.66 -1.22 11.14
C GLN A 111 -12.75 -1.34 12.36
N THR A 112 -12.45 -2.57 12.77
CA THR A 112 -11.76 -2.85 14.04
C THR A 112 -10.25 -3.05 13.86
N ALA A 113 -9.77 -3.22 12.63
CA ALA A 113 -8.42 -3.65 12.30
C ALA A 113 -8.00 -4.97 12.98
N GLY A 114 -8.96 -5.75 13.50
CA GLY A 114 -8.74 -7.07 14.11
C GLY A 114 -8.86 -8.19 13.09
N PRO A 115 -8.61 -9.46 13.47
CA PRO A 115 -8.78 -10.59 12.58
C PRO A 115 -10.20 -10.65 11.99
N TYR A 116 -10.31 -10.79 10.66
CA TYR A 116 -11.60 -10.93 10.01
C TYR A 116 -12.19 -12.32 10.28
N LYS A 117 -13.33 -12.36 10.99
CA LYS A 117 -13.91 -13.62 11.50
C LYS A 117 -14.60 -14.46 10.43
N GLU A 118 -15.03 -13.83 9.34
CA GLU A 118 -15.71 -14.47 8.21
C GLU A 118 -14.74 -14.79 7.06
N ALA A 119 -13.44 -14.66 7.28
CA ALA A 119 -12.45 -15.04 6.29
C ALA A 119 -12.50 -16.55 6.03
N TYR A 120 -12.22 -16.94 4.78
CA TYR A 120 -12.00 -18.35 4.42
C TYR A 120 -10.87 -19.00 5.23
N GLU A 121 -9.94 -18.18 5.74
CA GLU A 121 -8.81 -18.60 6.55
C GLU A 121 -8.50 -17.59 7.67
N SER A 122 -8.05 -18.09 8.82
CA SER A 122 -7.53 -17.26 9.93
C SER A 122 -6.06 -17.58 10.14
N VAL A 123 -5.23 -17.11 9.20
CA VAL A 123 -3.80 -17.42 9.16
C VAL A 123 -2.94 -16.17 9.35
N VAL A 124 -1.87 -16.35 10.11
CA VAL A 124 -0.77 -15.38 10.18
C VAL A 124 0.08 -15.56 8.93
N SER A 125 0.25 -14.51 8.15
CA SER A 125 0.91 -14.58 6.85
C SER A 125 2.27 -13.88 6.89
N THR A 126 3.33 -14.65 6.72
CA THR A 126 4.71 -14.13 6.69
C THR A 126 4.96 -13.28 5.46
N ILE A 127 4.47 -13.70 4.28
CA ILE A 127 4.67 -12.97 3.03
C ILE A 127 3.90 -11.66 3.02
N ASP A 128 2.64 -11.67 3.46
CA ASP A 128 1.86 -10.44 3.47
C ASP A 128 2.44 -9.48 4.49
N SER A 129 2.89 -9.97 5.65
CA SER A 129 3.55 -9.14 6.67
C SER A 129 4.80 -8.48 6.10
N ALA A 130 5.60 -9.21 5.31
CA ALA A 130 6.76 -8.64 4.65
C ALA A 130 6.38 -7.52 3.66
N ILE A 131 5.31 -7.72 2.86
CA ILE A 131 4.80 -6.70 1.95
C ILE A 131 4.30 -5.46 2.71
N LEU A 132 3.57 -5.67 3.80
CA LEU A 132 3.13 -4.60 4.69
C LEU A 132 4.34 -3.80 5.21
N PHE A 133 5.35 -4.47 5.74
CA PHE A 133 6.54 -3.80 6.26
C PHE A 133 7.29 -3.02 5.18
N CYS A 134 7.40 -3.54 3.96
CA CYS A 134 7.96 -2.78 2.84
C CYS A 134 7.19 -1.48 2.60
N GLY A 135 5.86 -1.52 2.60
CA GLY A 135 5.01 -0.34 2.48
C GLY A 135 5.20 0.66 3.63
N ILE A 136 5.25 0.17 4.87
CA ILE A 136 5.50 0.98 6.07
C ILE A 136 6.86 1.69 5.97
N ILE A 137 7.91 0.98 5.58
CA ILE A 137 9.26 1.54 5.44
C ILE A 137 9.26 2.63 4.35
N VAL A 138 8.65 2.38 3.19
CA VAL A 138 8.57 3.37 2.11
C VAL A 138 7.84 4.64 2.55
N ALA A 139 6.71 4.50 3.25
CA ALA A 139 5.98 5.65 3.78
C ALA A 139 6.78 6.39 4.86
N SER A 140 7.39 5.66 5.80
CA SER A 140 8.18 6.23 6.90
C SER A 140 9.36 7.06 6.37
N GLU A 141 10.15 6.50 5.46
CA GLU A 141 11.29 7.19 4.84
C GLU A 141 10.86 8.44 4.06
N TYR A 142 9.68 8.40 3.43
CA TYR A 142 9.18 9.54 2.68
C TYR A 142 8.68 10.69 3.57
N PHE A 143 8.01 10.36 4.69
CA PHE A 143 7.42 11.35 5.58
C PHE A 143 8.34 11.78 6.74
N GLY A 144 9.59 11.31 6.75
CA GLY A 144 10.63 11.81 7.64
C GLY A 144 10.80 11.05 8.96
N GLY A 145 10.23 9.83 9.06
CA GLY A 145 10.46 8.84 10.11
C GLY A 145 10.48 9.37 11.55
N GLU A 146 9.39 9.17 12.30
CA GLU A 146 9.45 9.22 13.78
C GLU A 146 9.80 7.86 14.38
#